data_AF-A0A183IHR1-F1
#
_entry.id   AF-A0A183IHR1-F1
#
_cell.length_a   1.000
_cell.length_b   1.000
_cell.length_c   1.000
_cell.angle_alpha   90.00
_cell.angle_beta   90.00
_cell.angle_gamma   90.00
#
_symmetry.space_group_name_H-M   'P 1'
#
loop_
_entity.id
_entity.type
_entity.pdbx_description
1 polymer ?
#
loop_
_entity_poly.entity_id
_entity_poly.type
_entity_poly.pdbx_seq_one_letter_code
_entity_poly.pdbx_strand_id
1 'polypeptide(L)'
;MNKRICHNHGNVIDTSDLVVWFGDLNFRLFMDPVVMKTLANPQNALDKDLQIGLQQFDQLKRLLQKEFIFPGFKEGAIKFPPTYKYQLGLDIYDIRKQRYPAFTDRILYKTNAEESPQCIAYNSVQKVRISDHRPVYALLSVKLKPGIYMYVLSTFRKN
;
A
#
# COMPACT_ATOMS: atom_id res chain seq x y z
N MET A 1 19.17 -44.66 2.69
CA MET A 1 18.65 -43.60 1.79
C MET A 1 18.14 -42.44 2.64
N ASN A 2 18.92 -41.36 2.74
CA ASN A 2 18.51 -40.14 3.45
C ASN A 2 17.39 -39.45 2.66
N LYS A 3 16.14 -39.59 3.12
CA LYS A 3 15.06 -38.70 2.69
C LYS A 3 15.41 -37.32 3.24
N ARG A 4 15.91 -36.43 2.38
CA ARG A 4 15.94 -34.99 2.66
C ARG A 4 14.49 -34.60 2.95
N ILE A 5 14.21 -34.19 4.18
CA ILE A 5 12.96 -33.52 4.52
C ILE A 5 13.05 -32.14 3.88
N CYS A 6 12.64 -32.02 2.62
CA CYS A 6 12.36 -30.73 2.03
C CYS A 6 11.18 -30.15 2.81
N HIS A 7 11.44 -29.18 3.68
CA HIS A 7 10.39 -28.31 4.17
C HIS A 7 9.92 -27.52 2.95
N ASN A 8 8.79 -27.95 2.39
CA ASN A 8 8.08 -27.23 1.35
C ASN A 8 7.49 -25.99 2.03
N HIS A 9 8.32 -24.98 2.28
CA HIS A 9 7.86 -23.70 2.81
C HIS A 9 7.05 -23.08 1.68
N GLY A 10 5.73 -23.25 1.74
CA GLY A 10 4.81 -22.59 0.82
C GLY A 10 5.11 -21.08 0.77
N ASN A 11 4.73 -20.43 -0.34
CA ASN A 11 4.91 -19.00 -0.50
C ASN A 11 4.49 -18.24 0.78
N VAL A 12 5.35 -17.38 1.32
CA VAL A 12 5.10 -16.62 2.56
C VAL A 12 3.79 -15.83 2.45
N ILE A 13 3.43 -15.39 1.25
CA ILE A 13 2.17 -14.68 0.98
C ILE A 13 0.94 -15.58 1.23
N ASP A 14 1.05 -16.86 0.92
CA ASP A 14 -0.05 -17.82 1.00
C ASP A 14 -0.08 -18.59 2.33
N THR A 15 1.03 -18.56 3.09
CA THR A 15 1.16 -19.23 4.39
C THR A 15 1.00 -18.27 5.57
N SER A 16 0.97 -16.96 5.35
CA SER A 16 0.74 -15.97 6.39
C SER A 16 -0.75 -15.69 6.58
N ASP A 17 -1.21 -15.55 7.82
CA ASP A 17 -2.58 -15.13 8.13
C ASP A 17 -2.87 -13.72 7.61
N LEU A 18 -1.89 -12.82 7.72
CA LEU A 18 -1.94 -11.44 7.26
C LEU A 18 -0.62 -11.07 6.58
N VAL A 19 -0.72 -10.50 5.38
CA VAL A 19 0.40 -9.90 4.65
C VAL A 19 0.10 -8.42 4.47
N VAL A 20 1.02 -7.57 4.88
CA VAL A 20 0.98 -6.12 4.59
C VAL A 20 2.14 -5.80 3.65
N TRP A 21 1.82 -5.25 2.48
CA TRP A 21 2.78 -4.87 1.46
C TRP A 21 2.73 -3.37 1.25
N PHE A 22 3.84 -2.66 1.46
CA PHE A 22 3.84 -1.20 1.38
C PHE A 22 5.15 -0.61 0.88
N GLY A 23 5.07 0.61 0.35
CA GLY A 23 6.22 1.39 -0.11
C GLY A 23 5.89 2.29 -1.29
N ASP A 24 6.93 2.87 -1.89
CA ASP A 24 6.85 3.51 -3.20
C ASP A 24 6.76 2.41 -4.29
N LEU A 25 5.53 2.11 -4.70
CA LEU A 25 5.25 1.16 -5.78
C LEU A 25 5.37 1.80 -7.18
N ASN A 26 5.57 3.12 -7.23
CA ASN A 26 5.83 3.92 -8.42
C ASN A 26 4.80 3.86 -9.56
N PHE A 27 3.59 3.35 -9.31
CA PHE A 27 2.49 3.43 -10.26
C PHE A 27 2.07 4.88 -10.49
N ARG A 28 1.75 5.21 -11.74
CA ARG A 28 1.41 6.57 -12.19
C ARG A 28 -0.05 6.66 -12.62
N LEU A 29 -0.50 7.86 -12.96
CA LEU A 29 -1.82 8.06 -13.55
C LEU A 29 -1.76 7.75 -15.05
N PHE A 30 -2.78 7.05 -15.55
CA PHE A 30 -2.99 6.80 -16.98
C PHE A 30 -3.83 7.93 -17.58
N MET A 31 -3.17 9.03 -17.95
CA MET A 31 -3.81 10.21 -18.51
C MET A 31 -2.94 10.86 -19.58
N ASP A 32 -3.60 11.60 -20.48
CA ASP A 32 -2.90 12.42 -21.49
C ASP A 32 -2.02 13.51 -20.82
N PRO A 33 -0.77 13.70 -21.26
CA PRO A 33 0.16 14.68 -20.68
C PRO A 33 -0.34 16.13 -20.71
N VAL A 34 -1.15 16.52 -21.69
CA VAL A 34 -1.73 17.86 -21.79
C VAL A 34 -2.76 18.06 -20.68
N VAL A 35 -3.64 17.07 -20.47
CA VAL A 35 -4.62 17.11 -19.38
C VAL A 35 -3.93 17.12 -18.02
N MET A 36 -2.89 16.31 -17.85
CA MET A 36 -2.11 16.25 -16.62
C MET A 36 -1.42 17.58 -16.30
N LYS A 37 -0.93 18.29 -17.33
CA LYS A 37 -0.33 19.61 -17.17
C LYS A 37 -1.36 20.65 -16.71
N THR A 38 -2.58 20.58 -17.24
CA THR A 38 -3.68 21.47 -16.82
C THR A 38 -4.12 21.19 -15.38
N LEU A 39 -4.26 19.92 -15.00
CA LEU A 39 -4.70 19.53 -13.65
C LEU A 39 -3.65 19.79 -12.56
N ALA A 40 -2.37 19.77 -12.95
CA ALA A 40 -1.27 20.08 -12.05
C ALA A 40 -0.90 21.57 -12.02
N ASN A 41 -1.67 22.44 -12.69
CA ASN A 41 -1.55 23.89 -12.55
C ASN A 41 -1.74 24.29 -11.07
N PRO A 42 -0.91 25.19 -10.51
CA PRO A 42 -1.04 25.67 -9.14
C PRO A 42 -2.46 26.07 -8.71
N GLN A 43 -3.26 26.65 -9.61
CA GLN A 43 -4.65 27.01 -9.32
C GLN A 43 -5.52 25.79 -8.97
N ASN A 44 -5.30 24.68 -9.69
CA ASN A 44 -6.01 23.41 -9.51
C ASN A 44 -5.37 22.54 -8.43
N ALA A 45 -4.10 22.76 -8.11
CA ALA A 45 -3.38 22.04 -7.05
C ALA A 45 -3.97 22.30 -5.64
N LEU A 46 -4.67 23.43 -5.47
CA LEU A 46 -5.34 23.78 -4.21
C LEU A 46 -6.70 23.08 -4.03
N ASP A 47 -7.31 22.59 -5.11
CA ASP A 47 -8.58 21.88 -5.07
C ASP A 47 -8.35 20.41 -4.68
N LYS A 48 -8.49 20.12 -3.38
CA LYS A 48 -8.28 18.78 -2.85
C LYS A 48 -9.23 17.74 -3.43
N ASP A 49 -10.47 18.11 -3.72
CA ASP A 49 -11.47 17.16 -4.23
C ASP A 49 -11.12 16.76 -5.66
N LEU A 50 -10.70 17.74 -6.48
CA LEU A 50 -10.15 17.48 -7.81
C LEU A 50 -8.91 16.56 -7.72
N GLN A 51 -7.98 16.85 -6.81
CA GLN A 51 -6.77 16.03 -6.64
C GLN A 51 -7.08 14.60 -6.18
N ILE A 52 -8.01 14.42 -5.23
CA ILE A 52 -8.47 13.10 -4.79
C ILE A 52 -9.15 12.36 -5.94
N GLY A 53 -9.90 13.07 -6.80
CA GLY A 53 -10.57 12.52 -7.98
C GLY A 53 -9.61 11.92 -9.00
N LEU A 54 -8.32 12.32 -9.03
CA LEU A 54 -7.31 11.76 -9.92
C LEU A 54 -7.11 10.25 -9.74
N GLN A 55 -7.48 9.70 -8.58
CA GLN A 55 -7.38 8.26 -8.31
C GLN A 55 -8.17 7.39 -9.31
N GLN A 56 -9.15 7.96 -10.02
CA GLN A 56 -9.89 7.24 -11.06
C GLN A 56 -9.01 6.83 -12.25
N PHE A 57 -7.88 7.52 -12.44
CA PHE A 57 -6.90 7.26 -13.48
C PHE A 57 -5.68 6.49 -12.96
N ASP A 58 -5.68 6.05 -11.71
CA ASP A 58 -4.55 5.37 -11.08
C ASP A 58 -4.28 3.98 -11.70
N GLN A 59 -3.05 3.74 -12.14
CA GLN A 59 -2.64 2.46 -12.75
C GLN A 59 -2.76 1.29 -11.76
N LEU A 60 -2.33 1.45 -10.51
CA LEU A 60 -2.39 0.38 -9.52
C LEU A 60 -3.84 -0.03 -9.25
N LYS A 61 -4.72 0.93 -8.99
CA LYS A 61 -6.15 0.70 -8.73
C LYS A 61 -6.79 -0.08 -9.88
N ARG A 62 -6.51 0.29 -11.14
CA ARG A 62 -7.02 -0.42 -12.32
C ARG A 62 -6.50 -1.85 -12.42
N LEU A 63 -5.23 -2.09 -12.10
CA LEU A 63 -4.63 -3.42 -12.17
C LEU A 63 -5.05 -4.33 -11.00
N LEU A 64 -5.22 -3.77 -9.80
CA LEU A 64 -5.80 -4.46 -8.63
C LEU A 64 -7.24 -4.90 -8.91
N GLN A 65 -8.08 -4.01 -9.46
CA GLN A 65 -9.48 -4.34 -9.80
C GLN A 65 -9.61 -5.48 -10.82
N LYS A 66 -8.59 -5.68 -11.66
CA LYS A 66 -8.53 -6.78 -12.64
C LYS A 66 -7.83 -8.03 -12.10
N GLU A 67 -7.33 -7.98 -10.87
CA GLU A 67 -6.52 -9.02 -10.25
C GLU A 67 -5.28 -9.45 -11.07
N PHE A 68 -4.79 -8.57 -11.96
CA PHE A 68 -3.60 -8.85 -12.77
C PHE A 68 -2.29 -8.77 -11.98
N ILE A 69 -2.29 -7.97 -10.92
CA ILE A 69 -1.20 -7.85 -9.96
C ILE A 69 -1.77 -7.90 -8.56
N PHE A 70 -0.98 -8.36 -7.60
CA PHE A 70 -1.37 -8.50 -6.19
C PHE A 70 -2.74 -9.20 -6.01
N PRO A 71 -2.95 -10.41 -6.55
CA PRO A 71 -4.24 -11.11 -6.45
C PRO A 71 -4.63 -11.33 -4.99
N GLY A 72 -5.88 -11.01 -4.66
CA GLY A 72 -6.43 -11.10 -3.30
C GLY A 72 -5.96 -10.00 -2.33
N PHE A 73 -5.06 -9.10 -2.74
CA PHE A 73 -4.74 -7.91 -1.94
C PHE A 73 -5.85 -6.88 -2.03
N LYS A 74 -6.07 -6.20 -0.93
CA LYS A 74 -7.00 -5.09 -0.76
C LYS A 74 -6.21 -3.82 -0.46
N GLU A 75 -6.83 -2.69 -0.75
CA GLU A 75 -6.32 -1.37 -0.43
C GLU A 75 -7.40 -0.54 0.27
N GLY A 76 -7.00 0.33 1.21
CA GLY A 76 -7.91 1.31 1.80
C GLY A 76 -8.45 2.30 0.75
N ALA A 77 -9.59 2.93 1.04
CA ALA A 77 -10.13 3.96 0.16
C ALA A 77 -9.22 5.21 0.16
N ILE A 78 -8.68 5.58 -0.99
CA ILE A 78 -7.87 6.79 -1.14
C ILE A 78 -8.78 8.02 -1.02
N LYS A 79 -8.57 8.79 0.04
CA LYS A 79 -9.28 10.05 0.34
C LYS A 79 -8.32 11.23 0.54
N PHE A 80 -7.14 11.12 -0.04
CA PHE A 80 -6.06 12.08 0.07
C PHE A 80 -5.50 12.41 -1.32
N PRO A 81 -4.86 13.58 -1.51
CA PRO A 81 -4.29 13.95 -2.79
C PRO A 81 -3.06 13.08 -3.13
N PRO A 82 -2.61 13.08 -4.40
CA PRO A 82 -1.35 12.43 -4.81
C PRO A 82 -0.19 12.72 -3.85
N THR A 83 0.65 11.72 -3.61
CA THR A 83 1.75 11.80 -2.64
C THR A 83 3.07 12.22 -3.26
N TYR A 84 3.15 12.20 -4.59
CA TYR A 84 4.32 12.54 -5.40
C TYR A 84 3.85 13.33 -6.64
N LYS A 85 4.62 14.22 -7.26
CA LYS A 85 5.92 14.78 -6.83
C LYS A 85 5.71 16.20 -6.33
N TYR A 86 6.08 16.49 -5.09
CA TYR A 86 6.02 17.85 -4.55
C TYR A 86 7.33 18.60 -4.74
N GLN A 87 7.25 19.93 -4.81
CA GLN A 87 8.41 20.78 -4.56
C GLN A 87 8.76 20.72 -3.06
N LEU A 88 10.06 20.63 -2.74
CA LEU A 88 10.51 20.53 -1.36
C LEU A 88 10.01 21.71 -0.51
N GLY A 89 9.46 21.42 0.67
CA GLY A 89 8.93 22.43 1.58
C GLY A 89 7.58 23.04 1.17
N LEU A 90 7.06 22.75 -0.02
CA LEU A 90 5.85 23.40 -0.58
C LEU A 90 4.75 22.38 -0.86
N ASP A 91 3.49 22.84 -0.80
CA ASP A 91 2.31 22.05 -1.20
C ASP A 91 1.95 22.31 -2.67
N ILE A 92 2.98 22.32 -3.52
CA ILE A 92 2.85 22.53 -4.97
C ILE A 92 3.57 21.39 -5.67
N TYR A 93 2.94 20.81 -6.69
CA TYR A 93 3.56 19.73 -7.45
C TYR A 93 4.69 20.22 -8.34
N ASP A 94 5.77 19.44 -8.39
CA ASP A 94 6.90 19.63 -9.28
C ASP A 94 6.67 18.91 -10.62
N ILE A 95 5.96 19.59 -11.52
CA ILE A 95 5.63 19.07 -12.86
C ILE A 95 6.81 19.13 -13.86
N ARG A 96 7.99 19.59 -13.44
CA ARG A 96 9.17 19.63 -14.30
C ARG A 96 9.53 18.19 -14.72
N LYS A 97 10.12 18.04 -15.91
CA LYS A 97 10.49 16.73 -16.47
C LYS A 97 9.30 15.75 -16.62
N GLN A 98 8.08 16.27 -16.79
CA GLN A 98 6.86 15.46 -16.97
C GLN A 98 6.57 14.48 -15.81
N ARG A 99 7.00 14.84 -14.60
CA ARG A 99 6.72 14.08 -13.38
C ARG A 99 5.44 14.60 -12.74
N TYR A 100 4.32 14.24 -13.37
CA TYR A 100 3.00 14.66 -12.92
C TYR A 100 2.59 14.01 -11.59
N PRO A 101 1.59 14.60 -10.89
CA PRO A 101 1.09 14.06 -9.63
C PRO A 101 0.67 12.58 -9.75
N ALA A 102 1.03 11.75 -8.76
CA ALA A 102 0.71 10.33 -8.69
C ALA A 102 0.61 9.80 -7.25
N PHE A 103 -0.12 8.69 -7.09
CA PHE A 103 -0.25 7.93 -5.83
C PHE A 103 0.81 6.82 -5.80
N THR A 104 2.07 7.22 -5.66
CA THR A 104 3.21 6.29 -5.71
C THR A 104 3.38 5.46 -4.44
N ASP A 105 3.04 6.05 -3.30
CA ASP A 105 3.23 5.48 -1.98
C ASP A 105 1.95 4.76 -1.52
N ARG A 106 2.01 3.44 -1.34
CA ARG A 106 0.82 2.59 -1.21
C ARG A 106 0.95 1.56 -0.10
N ILE A 107 -0.18 1.18 0.50
CA ILE A 107 -0.27 0.12 1.51
C ILE A 107 -1.37 -0.84 1.10
N LEU A 108 -0.98 -2.06 0.76
CA LEU A 108 -1.85 -3.16 0.38
C LEU A 108 -1.85 -4.20 1.49
N TYR A 109 -2.95 -4.92 1.65
CA TYR A 109 -3.05 -6.01 2.62
C TYR A 109 -3.84 -7.21 2.07
N LYS A 110 -3.35 -8.42 2.32
CA LYS A 110 -4.01 -9.69 2.00
C LYS A 110 -4.17 -10.49 3.29
N THR A 111 -5.31 -11.15 3.43
CA THR A 111 -5.60 -12.02 4.58
C THR A 111 -6.00 -13.40 4.10
N ASN A 112 -5.44 -14.42 4.74
CA ASN A 112 -5.89 -15.81 4.60
C ASN A 112 -6.67 -16.26 5.85
N ALA A 113 -6.78 -15.40 6.87
CA ALA A 113 -7.62 -15.65 8.03
C ALA A 113 -9.12 -15.53 7.69
N GLU A 114 -9.96 -16.21 8.47
CA GLU A 114 -11.43 -16.19 8.33
C GLU A 114 -12.02 -14.79 8.41
N GLU A 115 -11.44 -13.93 9.25
CA GLU A 115 -11.87 -12.54 9.40
C GLU A 115 -10.92 -11.59 8.67
N SER A 116 -11.48 -10.78 7.77
CA SER A 116 -10.70 -9.76 7.06
C SER A 116 -10.36 -8.57 7.97
N PRO A 117 -9.12 -8.02 7.90
CA PRO A 117 -8.78 -6.78 8.56
C PRO A 117 -9.71 -5.63 8.17
N GLN A 118 -10.08 -4.81 9.14
CA GLN A 118 -10.80 -3.56 8.89
C GLN A 118 -9.80 -2.42 8.74
N CYS A 119 -9.85 -1.71 7.61
CA CYS A 119 -9.09 -0.48 7.43
C CYS A 119 -9.84 0.70 8.07
N ILE A 120 -9.39 1.11 9.25
CA ILE A 120 -9.98 2.22 10.02
C ILE A 120 -9.58 3.57 9.41
N ALA A 121 -8.33 3.69 9.00
CA ALA A 121 -7.82 4.90 8.38
C ALA A 121 -6.82 4.56 7.27
N TYR A 122 -6.85 5.33 6.19
CA TYR A 122 -5.85 5.30 5.12
C TYR A 122 -5.67 6.72 4.61
N ASN A 123 -4.51 7.33 4.90
CA ASN A 123 -4.30 8.75 4.64
C ASN A 123 -2.81 9.09 4.42
N SER A 124 -2.54 10.31 3.97
CA SER A 124 -1.20 10.88 3.85
C SER A 124 -0.98 12.02 4.85
N VAL A 125 0.26 12.20 5.28
CA VAL A 125 0.66 13.23 6.24
C VAL A 125 1.17 14.47 5.49
N GLN A 126 0.25 15.35 5.12
CA GLN A 126 0.54 16.56 4.33
C GLN A 126 1.44 17.58 5.05
N LYS A 127 1.52 17.51 6.38
CA LYS A 127 2.35 18.40 7.20
C LYS A 127 3.85 18.08 7.10
N VAL A 128 4.24 16.87 6.67
CA VAL A 128 5.65 16.49 6.49
C VAL A 128 6.08 16.83 5.07
N ARG A 129 6.96 17.83 4.94
CA ARG A 129 7.35 18.43 3.65
C ARG A 129 8.86 18.34 3.35
N ILE A 130 9.58 17.51 4.09
CA ILE A 130 11.04 17.35 3.94
C ILE A 130 11.45 16.55 2.70
N SER A 131 10.49 15.87 2.05
CA SER A 131 10.65 15.07 0.85
C SER A 131 9.71 15.57 -0.25
N ASP A 132 10.00 15.22 -1.50
CA ASP A 132 9.06 15.36 -2.62
C ASP A 132 7.93 14.32 -2.58
N HIS A 133 8.00 13.37 -1.63
CA HIS A 133 6.92 12.47 -1.26
C HIS A 133 6.23 12.91 0.04
N ARG A 134 4.93 12.61 0.15
CA ARG A 134 4.15 12.72 1.40
C ARG A 134 3.99 11.35 2.05
N PRO A 135 4.35 11.18 3.34
CA PRO A 135 4.21 9.89 4.03
C PRO A 135 2.78 9.38 3.97
N VAL A 136 2.61 8.07 3.76
CA VAL A 136 1.30 7.38 3.75
C VAL A 136 1.24 6.43 4.94
N TYR A 137 0.07 6.35 5.58
CA TYR A 137 -0.17 5.42 6.68
C TYR A 137 -1.54 4.75 6.54
N ALA A 138 -1.64 3.55 7.11
CA ALA A 138 -2.88 2.82 7.27
C ALA A 138 -3.02 2.35 8.72
N LEU A 139 -4.24 2.43 9.26
CA LEU A 139 -4.61 1.83 10.55
C LEU A 139 -5.50 0.62 10.27
N LEU A 140 -5.01 -0.57 10.61
CA LEU A 140 -5.70 -1.83 10.40
C LEU A 140 -6.10 -2.42 11.76
N SER A 141 -7.39 -2.74 11.92
CA SER A 141 -7.86 -3.59 13.02
C SER A 141 -7.84 -5.04 12.57
N VAL A 142 -7.13 -5.87 13.32
CA VAL A 142 -6.89 -7.28 12.99
C VAL A 142 -7.26 -8.12 14.20
N LYS A 143 -8.04 -9.17 13.99
CA LYS A 143 -8.32 -10.17 15.02
C LYS A 143 -7.22 -11.22 15.02
N LEU A 144 -6.59 -11.42 16.17
CA LEU A 144 -5.54 -12.42 16.35
C LEU A 144 -6.12 -13.72 16.92
N LYS A 145 -5.62 -14.86 16.46
CA LYS A 145 -5.86 -16.15 17.11
C LYS A 145 -4.87 -16.32 18.27
N PRO A 146 -5.29 -16.79 19.46
CA PRO A 146 -4.37 -17.11 20.54
C PRO A 146 -3.31 -18.11 20.06
N GLY A 147 -2.03 -17.85 20.37
CA GLY A 147 -0.95 -18.78 20.07
C GLY A 147 -1.01 -20.01 20.98
N ILE A 148 -0.70 -21.18 20.42
CA ILE A 148 -0.48 -22.40 21.22
C ILE A 148 0.99 -22.45 21.60
N TYR A 149 1.30 -22.27 22.89
CA TYR A 149 2.62 -22.54 23.42
C TYR A 149 2.71 -24.02 23.82
N MET A 150 3.38 -24.83 23.00
CA MET A 150 3.68 -26.21 23.36
C MET A 150 4.94 -26.24 24.23
N TYR A 151 4.76 -26.40 25.54
CA TYR A 151 5.88 -26.77 26.42
C TYR A 151 6.21 -28.24 26.21
N VAL A 152 7.34 -28.53 25.56
CA VAL A 152 7.89 -29.89 25.53
C VAL A 152 8.52 -30.15 26.90
N LEU A 153 7.74 -30.69 27.83
CA LEU A 153 8.29 -31.27 29.05
C LEU A 153 8.97 -32.59 28.66
N SER A 154 10.27 -32.56 28.43
CA SER A 154 11.06 -33.79 28.35
C SER A 154 11.07 -34.45 29.73
N THR A 155 10.21 -35.45 29.93
CA THR A 155 10.30 -36.33 31.09
C THR A 155 11.54 -37.20 30.95
N PHE A 156 12.62 -36.84 31.65
CA PHE A 156 13.72 -37.76 31.89
C PHE A 156 13.20 -38.92 32.75
N ARG A 157 12.99 -40.09 32.15
CA ARG A 157 12.93 -41.35 32.91
C ARG A 157 14.32 -41.60 33.49
N LYS A 158 14.47 -41.49 34.81
CA LYS A 158 15.61 -42.05 35.52
C LYS A 158 15.48 -43.58 35.49
N ASN A 159 16.52 -44.25 34.99
CA ASN A 159 16.70 -45.69 35.13
C ASN A 159 16.94 -46.05 36.60
#